data_AF-V4A607-F1
#
_entry.id   AF-V4A607-F1
#
_cell.length_a   1.000
_cell.length_b   1.000
_cell.length_c   1.000
_cell.angle_alpha   90.00
_cell.angle_beta   90.00
_cell.angle_gamma   90.00
#
_symmetry.space_group_name_H-M   'P 1'
#
loop_
_entity.id
_entity.type
_entity.pdbx_description
1 polymer ?
#
loop_
_entity_poly.entity_id
_entity_poly.type
_entity_poly.pdbx_seq_one_letter_code
_entity_poly.pdbx_strand_id
1 'polypeptide(L)'
;MHSVTLVSNKLYQIILTNMGIGKGWAHPVHMHGHSFDVVKMGYSTYDKETGKILEENMDIDCGGDTIIVPSGGYVVLRIMADNPGIWFMHCHIELHNHNGMALLLNESFHEQPMPPAGFPTCGSYNGDEVNGVDRQGR
;
A
#
# COMPACT_ATOMS: atom_id res chain seq x y z
N MET A 1 -10.13 5.60 6.19
CA MET A 1 -9.08 5.17 5.24
C MET A 1 -8.70 6.36 4.39
N HIS A 2 -7.41 6.64 4.23
CA HIS A 2 -6.92 7.81 3.48
C HIS A 2 -6.73 7.45 1.99
N SER A 3 -6.88 8.44 1.11
CA SER A 3 -6.68 8.29 -0.33
C SER A 3 -5.81 9.41 -0.86
N VAL A 4 -4.84 9.06 -1.70
CA VAL A 4 -3.96 10.00 -2.40
C VAL A 4 -4.29 9.93 -3.88
N THR A 5 -4.47 11.09 -4.51
CA THR A 5 -4.77 11.18 -5.95
C THR A 5 -3.47 11.23 -6.75
N LEU A 6 -3.34 10.32 -7.71
CA LEU A 6 -2.27 10.26 -8.70
C LEU A 6 -2.83 10.67 -10.06
N VAL A 7 -2.03 11.43 -10.82
CA VAL A 7 -2.34 11.84 -12.18
C VAL A 7 -1.69 10.84 -13.13
N SER A 8 -2.45 10.39 -14.13
CA SER A 8 -1.97 9.45 -15.16
C SER A 8 -0.68 9.92 -15.83
N ASN A 9 0.14 8.95 -16.21
CA ASN A 9 1.42 9.07 -16.89
C ASN A 9 2.44 9.96 -16.15
N LYS A 10 2.43 9.94 -14.81
CA LYS A 10 3.45 10.61 -13.99
C LYS A 10 4.24 9.63 -13.13
N LEU A 11 5.54 9.87 -13.08
CA LEU A 11 6.44 9.11 -12.21
C LEU A 11 6.31 9.66 -10.79
N TYR A 12 5.91 8.81 -9.85
CA TYR A 12 5.79 9.15 -8.45
C TYR A 12 6.91 8.51 -7.65
N GLN A 13 7.45 9.28 -6.71
CA GLN A 13 8.37 8.78 -5.70
C GLN A 13 7.66 8.74 -4.35
N ILE A 14 7.57 7.56 -3.75
CA ILE A 14 6.90 7.31 -2.48
C ILE A 14 7.97 6.98 -1.45
N ILE A 15 8.00 7.71 -0.34
CA ILE A 15 8.94 7.47 0.75
C ILE A 15 8.16 6.87 1.92
N LEU A 16 8.42 5.60 2.20
CA LEU A 16 7.83 4.88 3.34
C LEU A 16 8.83 4.89 4.49
N THR A 17 8.40 5.37 5.65
CA THR A 17 9.25 5.50 6.84
C THR A 17 8.66 4.71 7.99
N ASN A 18 9.45 3.83 8.60
CA ASN A 18 9.04 3.07 9.79
C ASN A 18 9.61 3.74 11.05
N MET A 19 8.96 4.83 11.44
CA MET A 19 9.37 5.69 12.54
C MET A 19 8.31 5.61 13.64
N GLY A 20 8.70 5.22 14.86
CA GLY A 20 7.76 5.13 15.96
C GLY A 20 8.35 4.55 17.24
N ILE A 21 7.62 4.71 18.34
CA ILE A 21 7.96 4.15 19.65
C ILE A 21 7.37 2.73 19.71
N GLY A 22 8.16 1.73 19.32
CA GLY A 22 7.71 0.33 19.28
C GLY A 22 8.89 -0.65 19.30
N LYS A 23 8.59 -1.95 19.36
CA LYS A 23 9.61 -3.04 19.40
C LYS A 23 10.43 -3.20 18.10
N GLY A 24 10.27 -2.29 17.16
CA GLY A 24 11.05 -2.23 15.94
C GLY A 24 10.82 -3.40 14.98
N TRP A 25 9.56 -3.74 14.73
CA TRP A 25 9.22 -4.74 13.72
C TRP A 25 9.23 -4.10 12.34
N ALA A 26 9.73 -4.87 11.37
CA ALA A 26 9.71 -4.44 9.99
C ALA A 26 8.31 -4.65 9.39
N HIS A 27 7.92 -3.80 8.44
CA HIS A 27 6.60 -3.86 7.82
C HIS A 27 6.73 -4.26 6.36
N PRO A 28 6.27 -5.46 5.96
CA PRO A 28 6.13 -5.77 4.54
C PRO A 28 5.00 -4.93 3.99
N VAL A 29 5.27 -4.07 3.00
CA VAL A 29 4.27 -3.27 2.31
C VAL A 29 4.11 -3.81 0.91
N HIS A 30 2.86 -4.03 0.53
CA HIS A 30 2.45 -4.51 -0.77
C HIS A 30 1.60 -3.44 -1.47
N MET A 31 1.74 -3.35 -2.79
CA MET A 31 1.03 -2.39 -3.64
C MET A 31 0.31 -3.13 -4.75
N HIS A 32 -1.00 -2.90 -4.86
CA HIS A 32 -1.80 -3.46 -5.96
C HIS A 32 -1.64 -2.63 -7.23
N GLY A 33 -1.89 -3.25 -8.39
CA GLY A 33 -1.95 -2.57 -9.69
C GLY A 33 -0.62 -2.12 -10.28
N HIS A 34 0.47 -2.15 -9.51
CA HIS A 34 1.79 -1.70 -9.93
C HIS A 34 2.88 -2.65 -9.44
N SER A 35 3.93 -2.79 -10.23
CA SER A 35 5.26 -3.09 -9.71
C SER A 35 5.99 -1.78 -9.43
N PHE A 36 6.98 -1.82 -8.54
CA PHE A 36 7.75 -0.64 -8.18
C PHE A 36 9.25 -0.92 -8.25
N ASP A 37 10.00 0.13 -8.51
CA ASP A 37 11.46 0.12 -8.36
C ASP A 37 11.82 0.58 -6.94
N VAL A 38 12.64 -0.23 -6.25
CA VAL A 38 13.28 0.19 -5.01
C VAL A 38 14.51 1.02 -5.38
N VAL A 39 14.41 2.32 -5.20
CA VAL A 39 15.49 3.26 -5.58
C VAL A 39 16.53 3.39 -4.48
N LYS A 40 16.05 3.34 -3.22
CA LYS A 40 16.88 3.49 -2.04
C LYS A 40 16.21 2.83 -0.84
N MET A 41 17.00 2.23 0.03
CA MET A 41 16.57 1.79 1.35
C MET A 41 17.67 2.08 2.36
N GLY A 42 17.29 2.44 3.59
CA GLY A 42 18.28 2.69 4.62
C GLY A 42 17.67 2.98 5.99
N TYR A 43 18.50 3.52 6.87
CA TYR A 43 18.19 3.98 8.22
C TYR A 43 18.44 5.50 8.32
N SER A 44 17.40 6.30 8.18
CA SER A 44 17.53 7.75 8.28
C SER A 44 17.88 8.16 9.71
N THR A 45 18.72 9.19 9.87
CA THR A 45 18.67 9.96 11.11
C THR A 45 17.50 10.94 11.01
N TYR A 46 16.78 11.11 12.11
CA TYR A 46 15.56 11.89 12.13
C TYR A 46 15.40 12.56 13.48
N ASP A 47 14.70 13.69 13.47
CA ASP A 47 14.31 14.39 14.67
C ASP A 47 13.20 13.59 15.38
N LYS A 48 13.47 13.15 16.62
CA LYS A 48 12.58 12.26 17.36
C LYS A 48 11.27 12.93 17.81
N GLU A 49 11.22 14.25 17.86
CA GLU A 49 10.03 15.01 18.29
C GLU A 49 9.11 15.32 17.11
N THR A 50 9.67 15.68 15.96
CA THR A 50 8.93 16.09 14.76
C THR A 50 8.77 14.97 13.73
N GLY A 51 9.57 13.90 13.84
CA GLY A 51 9.61 12.81 12.85
C GLY A 51 10.30 13.20 11.54
N LYS A 52 10.88 14.40 11.44
CA LYS A 52 11.50 14.89 10.21
C LYS A 52 12.84 14.19 9.95
N ILE A 53 13.03 13.67 8.73
CA ILE A 53 14.32 13.11 8.29
C ILE A 53 15.37 14.23 8.26
N LEU A 54 16.50 14.00 8.93
CA LEU A 54 17.63 14.90 9.04
C LEU A 54 18.73 14.55 8.03
N GLU A 55 19.04 13.25 7.90
CA GLU A 55 19.99 12.77 6.89
C GLU A 55 19.67 11.35 6.41
N GLU A 56 20.07 11.06 5.17
CA GLU A 56 20.01 9.74 4.56
C GLU A 56 21.35 9.02 4.75
N ASN A 57 21.34 7.69 4.89
CA ASN A 57 22.52 6.86 5.08
C ASN A 57 22.79 5.90 3.89
N MET A 58 23.71 4.94 4.09
CA MET A 58 24.09 3.96 3.07
C MET A 58 22.91 3.10 2.62
N ASP A 59 22.91 2.81 1.32
CA ASP A 59 21.86 2.07 0.64
C ASP A 59 21.84 0.59 1.01
N ILE A 60 20.65 0.00 1.03
CA ILE A 60 20.41 -1.43 1.17
C ILE A 60 19.85 -1.94 -0.16
N ASP A 61 20.56 -2.86 -0.80
CA ASP A 61 20.14 -3.47 -2.07
C ASP A 61 18.95 -4.43 -1.85
N CYS A 62 17.88 -4.26 -2.63
CA CYS A 62 16.64 -5.03 -2.56
C CYS A 62 15.94 -5.04 -3.94
N GLY A 63 15.23 -6.13 -4.27
CA GLY A 63 14.39 -6.24 -5.47
C GLY A 63 13.09 -7.02 -5.23
N GLY A 64 12.01 -6.70 -5.98
CA GLY A 64 10.70 -7.37 -5.90
C GLY A 64 9.49 -6.40 -5.90
N ASP A 65 8.27 -6.95 -5.79
CA ASP A 65 6.97 -6.23 -5.76
C ASP A 65 6.39 -6.06 -4.33
N THR A 66 7.10 -6.59 -3.34
CA THR A 66 6.79 -6.47 -1.92
C THR A 66 8.07 -6.09 -1.22
N ILE A 67 8.03 -5.04 -0.39
CA ILE A 67 9.22 -4.52 0.29
C ILE A 67 9.06 -4.52 1.80
N ILE A 68 10.11 -4.91 2.50
CA ILE A 68 10.18 -4.80 3.94
C ILE A 68 10.68 -3.40 4.27
N VAL A 69 9.86 -2.60 4.95
CA VAL A 69 10.30 -1.33 5.51
C VAL A 69 11.04 -1.61 6.83
N PRO A 70 12.38 -1.45 6.88
CA PRO A 70 13.16 -1.82 8.05
C PRO A 70 12.80 -0.94 9.24
N SER A 71 12.88 -1.49 10.46
CA SER A 71 12.60 -0.70 11.65
C SER A 71 13.59 0.43 11.84
N GLY A 72 13.07 1.64 12.11
CA GLY A 72 13.88 2.85 12.23
C GLY A 72 14.48 3.28 10.90
N GLY A 73 13.96 2.76 9.79
CA GLY A 73 14.46 3.05 8.45
C GLY A 73 13.36 3.43 7.48
N TYR A 74 13.75 3.54 6.22
CA TYR A 74 12.91 4.01 5.15
C TYR A 74 13.19 3.27 3.85
N VAL A 75 12.21 3.34 2.94
CA VAL A 75 12.30 2.84 1.57
C VAL A 75 11.78 3.93 0.64
N VAL A 76 12.52 4.16 -0.44
CA VAL A 76 12.12 5.05 -1.54
C VAL A 76 11.70 4.17 -2.72
N LEU A 77 10.42 4.22 -3.03
CA LEU A 77 9.80 3.51 -4.14
C LEU A 77 9.54 4.46 -5.30
N ARG A 78 9.68 3.98 -6.53
CA ARG A 78 9.18 4.66 -7.73
C ARG A 78 8.15 3.81 -8.45
N ILE A 79 7.08 4.47 -8.86
CA ILE A 79 6.04 3.91 -9.69
C ILE A 79 5.73 4.84 -10.85
N MET A 80 5.44 4.25 -12.00
CA MET A 80 4.76 4.93 -13.10
C MET A 80 3.26 4.83 -12.82
N ALA A 81 2.54 5.95 -12.69
CA ALA A 81 1.08 5.91 -12.63
C ALA A 81 0.52 5.75 -14.05
N ASP A 82 0.54 4.53 -14.59
CA ASP A 82 0.08 4.19 -15.94
C ASP A 82 -1.06 3.15 -15.97
N ASN A 83 -1.68 2.87 -14.83
CA ASN A 83 -2.77 1.94 -14.66
C ASN A 83 -3.96 2.59 -13.92
N PRO A 84 -4.87 3.29 -14.62
CA PRO A 84 -6.00 3.99 -13.99
C PRO A 84 -6.86 3.05 -13.13
N GLY A 85 -7.00 3.37 -11.85
CA GLY A 85 -7.55 2.45 -10.86
C GLY A 85 -7.56 3.00 -9.43
N ILE A 86 -8.29 2.32 -8.56
CA ILE A 86 -8.16 2.51 -7.11
C ILE A 86 -7.33 1.34 -6.59
N TRP A 87 -6.08 1.61 -6.24
CA TRP A 87 -5.14 0.57 -5.83
C TRP A 87 -4.91 0.58 -4.33
N PHE A 88 -4.95 -0.60 -3.74
CA PHE A 88 -4.73 -0.77 -2.31
C PHE A 88 -3.24 -0.93 -2.03
N MET A 89 -2.69 -0.09 -1.16
CA MET A 89 -1.34 -0.22 -0.64
C MET A 89 -1.44 -0.44 0.86
N HIS A 90 -0.88 -1.54 1.36
CA HIS A 90 -1.06 -1.90 2.76
C HIS A 90 0.09 -2.70 3.31
N CYS A 91 0.19 -2.74 4.64
CA CYS A 91 1.03 -3.72 5.29
C CYS A 91 0.46 -5.13 5.04
N HIS A 92 1.31 -6.06 4.62
CA HIS A 92 0.92 -7.44 4.34
C HIS A 92 0.87 -8.31 5.62
N ILE A 93 0.96 -7.69 6.80
CA ILE A 93 0.61 -8.29 8.08
C ILE A 93 -0.85 -7.95 8.34
N GLU A 94 -1.73 -8.96 8.30
CA GLU A 94 -3.19 -8.77 8.35
C GLU A 94 -3.65 -7.96 9.57
N LEU A 95 -3.04 -8.18 10.74
CA LEU A 95 -3.34 -7.40 11.95
C LEU A 95 -3.05 -5.91 11.76
N HIS A 96 -1.96 -5.55 11.08
CA HIS A 96 -1.60 -4.15 10.83
C HIS A 96 -2.51 -3.53 9.76
N ASN A 97 -2.84 -4.28 8.71
CA ASN A 97 -3.83 -3.88 7.70
C ASN A 97 -5.19 -3.59 8.36
N HIS A 98 -5.69 -4.53 9.16
CA HIS A 98 -6.95 -4.41 9.89
C HIS A 98 -6.96 -3.19 10.84
N ASN A 99 -5.83 -2.90 11.48
CA ASN A 99 -5.66 -1.73 12.34
C ASN A 99 -5.46 -0.42 11.55
N GLY A 100 -5.55 -0.44 10.21
CA GLY A 100 -5.58 0.74 9.36
C GLY A 100 -4.24 1.14 8.75
N MET A 101 -3.21 0.29 8.78
CA MET A 101 -1.94 0.52 8.08
C MET A 101 -2.10 0.29 6.56
N ALA A 102 -2.90 1.14 5.94
CA ALA A 102 -3.26 1.07 4.53
C ALA A 102 -3.56 2.44 3.93
N LEU A 103 -3.36 2.55 2.62
CA LEU A 103 -3.59 3.72 1.80
C LEU A 103 -4.26 3.30 0.48
N LEU A 104 -5.18 4.12 -0.01
CA LEU A 104 -5.70 4.00 -1.37
C LEU A 104 -4.94 4.95 -2.30
N LEU A 105 -4.40 4.42 -3.39
CA LEU A 105 -3.91 5.21 -4.51
C LEU A 105 -5.06 5.38 -5.50
N ASN A 106 -5.60 6.58 -5.59
CA ASN A 106 -6.61 6.95 -6.58
C ASN A 106 -5.92 7.48 -7.83
N GLU A 107 -5.70 6.59 -8.78
CA GLU A 107 -5.09 6.93 -10.05
C GLU A 107 -6.16 7.21 -11.09
N SER A 108 -6.31 8.50 -11.42
CA SER A 108 -7.21 9.00 -12.46
C SER A 108 -8.58 8.30 -12.49
N PHE A 109 -9.33 8.39 -11.38
CA PHE A 109 -10.64 7.74 -11.21
C PHE A 109 -11.57 7.79 -12.43
N HIS A 110 -11.58 8.92 -13.13
CA HIS A 110 -12.44 9.15 -14.29
C HIS A 110 -12.08 8.33 -15.53
N GLU A 111 -10.89 7.74 -15.58
CA GLU A 111 -10.38 6.92 -16.69
C GLU A 111 -10.62 5.41 -16.46
N GLN A 112 -11.19 5.02 -15.31
CA GLN A 112 -11.43 3.62 -14.96
C GLN A 112 -12.56 3.00 -15.80
N PRO A 113 -12.46 1.71 -16.16
CA PRO A 113 -13.56 1.02 -16.82
C PRO A 113 -14.77 0.91 -15.90
N MET A 114 -15.97 0.87 -16.49
CA MET A 114 -17.17 0.58 -15.71
C MET A 114 -17.07 -0.83 -15.10
N PRO A 115 -17.56 -1.03 -13.86
CA PRO A 115 -17.62 -2.35 -13.26
C PRO A 115 -18.34 -3.35 -14.18
N PRO A 116 -17.88 -4.61 -14.26
CA PRO A 116 -18.51 -5.61 -15.10
C PRO A 116 -19.95 -5.91 -14.65
N ALA A 117 -20.78 -6.42 -15.55
CA ALA A 117 -22.15 -6.82 -15.21
C ALA A 117 -22.15 -7.87 -14.09
N GLY A 118 -23.01 -7.69 -13.07
CA GLY A 118 -23.08 -8.57 -11.91
C GLY A 118 -21.98 -8.34 -10.86
N PHE A 119 -21.16 -7.29 -11.00
CA PHE A 119 -20.20 -6.92 -9.96
C PHE A 119 -20.93 -6.64 -8.63
N PRO A 120 -20.48 -7.21 -7.49
CA PRO A 120 -21.13 -7.02 -6.20
C PRO A 120 -21.27 -5.53 -5.83
N THR A 121 -22.44 -5.17 -5.33
CA THR A 121 -22.71 -3.81 -4.82
C THR A 121 -22.60 -3.78 -3.31
N CYS A 122 -22.36 -2.60 -2.73
CA CYS A 122 -22.39 -2.45 -1.28
C CYS A 122 -23.70 -3.02 -0.71
N GLY A 123 -23.60 -3.89 0.30
CA GLY A 123 -24.76 -4.56 0.90
C GLY A 123 -25.28 -5.79 0.16
N SER A 124 -24.65 -6.22 -0.95
CA SER A 124 -25.02 -7.47 -1.64
C SER A 124 -24.47 -8.72 -0.97
N TYR A 125 -23.64 -8.59 0.07
CA TYR A 125 -23.12 -9.71 0.85
C TYR A 125 -24.14 -10.16 1.89
N ASN A 126 -24.82 -11.28 1.65
CA ASN A 126 -25.81 -11.85 2.57
C ASN A 126 -25.25 -12.93 3.49
N GLY A 127 -23.94 -13.25 3.43
CA GLY A 127 -23.29 -14.21 4.33
C GLY A 127 -23.68 -15.68 4.15
N ASP A 128 -24.60 -15.98 3.23
CA ASP A 128 -25.18 -17.31 3.04
C ASP A 128 -24.43 -18.19 2.03
N GLU A 129 -23.52 -17.62 1.24
CA GLU A 129 -22.75 -18.37 0.25
C GLU A 129 -21.34 -18.67 0.78
N VAL A 130 -21.17 -19.87 1.33
CA VAL A 130 -19.85 -20.47 1.54
C VAL A 130 -19.80 -21.74 0.69
N ASN A 131 -18.98 -21.74 -0.35
CA ASN A 131 -18.77 -22.85 -1.31
C ASN A 131 -19.90 -23.12 -2.31
N GLY A 132 -20.61 -22.09 -2.79
CA GLY A 132 -21.64 -22.27 -3.83
C GLY A 132 -22.82 -23.17 -3.40
N VAL A 133 -22.98 -23.37 -2.10
CA VAL A 133 -24.12 -24.05 -1.50
C VAL A 133 -24.83 -23.03 -0.63
N ASP A 134 -26.04 -22.68 -1.05
CA ASP A 134 -26.98 -21.90 -0.27
C ASP A 134 -27.24 -22.60 1.08
N ARG A 135 -26.90 -21.92 2.18
CA ARG A 135 -27.17 -22.39 3.54
C ARG A 135 -28.67 -22.42 3.88
N GLN A 136 -29.56 -21.91 3.04
CA GLN A 136 -31.01 -21.87 3.26
C GLN A 136 -31.79 -23.11 2.81
N GLY A 137 -31.11 -24.19 2.40
CA GLY A 137 -31.66 -25.54 2.46
C GLY A 137 -33.11 -25.70 1.96
N ARG A 138 -33.38 -25.22 0.74
CA ARG A 138 -34.58 -25.59 -0.03
C ARG A 138 -34.19 -26.19 -1.37
#